data_AF-A0A516WWV8-F1
#
_entry.id   AF-A0A516WWV8-F1
#
_cell.length_a   1.000
_cell.length_b   1.000
_cell.length_c   1.000
_cell.angle_alpha   90.00
_cell.angle_beta   90.00
_cell.angle_gamma   90.00
#
_symmetry.space_group_name_H-M   'P 1'
#
loop_
_entity.id
_entity.type
_entity.pdbx_description
1 polymer ?
#
loop_
_entity_poly.entity_id
_entity_poly.type
_entity_poly.pdbx_seq_one_letter_code
_entity_poly.pdbx_strand_id
1 'polypeptide(L)'
;MFVLVRHSHAGDKKQWHGPDVERPLSPLGHEQAHGLVAALSGIEIETLLSSPATRCRQTLLPLAQARGLPIHDEPLLAPDAPPDELFAALHRPDADRAVFCTHGEILNALAEFAQSRGIPGLPPSGATAKGGVWFVDCGAGPPPALRYLAPIPTG
;
A
#
# COMPACT_ATOMS: atom_id res chain seq x y z
N MET A 1 -11.58 -7.61 5.34
CA MET A 1 -10.97 -7.10 4.10
C MET A 1 -10.09 -5.89 4.41
N PHE A 2 -8.89 -5.82 3.82
CA PHE A 2 -8.03 -4.63 3.84
C PHE A 2 -7.52 -4.29 2.44
N VAL A 3 -6.86 -3.13 2.33
CA VAL A 3 -6.29 -2.63 1.08
C VAL A 3 -4.79 -2.40 1.21
N LEU A 4 -4.00 -2.98 0.31
CA LEU A 4 -2.57 -2.69 0.17
C LEU A 4 -2.34 -1.76 -1.02
N VAL A 5 -1.60 -0.68 -0.79
CA VAL A 5 -1.28 0.32 -1.82
C VAL A 5 0.24 0.40 -1.95
N ARG A 6 0.77 0.20 -3.16
CA ARG A 6 2.15 0.64 -3.43
C ARG A 6 2.13 2.14 -3.63
N HIS A 7 3.06 2.87 -3.01
CA HIS A 7 3.16 4.31 -3.20
C HIS A 7 3.15 4.72 -4.68
N SER A 8 2.58 5.89 -4.97
CA SER A 8 2.52 6.46 -6.31
C SER A 8 3.90 6.86 -6.84
N HIS A 9 3.97 7.29 -8.11
CA HIS A 9 5.22 7.65 -8.74
C HIS A 9 5.98 8.77 -7.99
N ALA A 10 7.26 8.53 -7.68
CA ALA A 10 8.08 9.41 -6.83
C ALA A 10 9.33 9.95 -7.54
N GLY A 11 9.23 10.13 -8.85
CA GLY A 11 10.33 10.61 -9.69
C GLY A 11 11.47 9.60 -9.82
N ASP A 12 12.58 10.06 -10.38
CA ASP A 12 13.83 9.30 -10.46
C ASP A 12 14.64 9.47 -9.16
N LYS A 13 14.95 8.34 -8.52
CA LYS A 13 15.78 8.30 -7.31
C LYS A 13 17.17 8.91 -7.54
N LYS A 14 17.75 8.77 -8.74
CA LYS A 14 19.10 9.29 -9.06
C LYS A 14 19.15 10.82 -9.15
N GLN A 15 18.02 11.47 -9.38
CA GLN A 15 17.91 12.92 -9.48
C GLN A 15 17.54 13.58 -8.14
N TRP A 16 17.31 12.78 -7.10
CA TRP A 16 17.03 13.28 -5.76
C TRP A 16 18.33 13.35 -4.94
N HIS A 17 18.59 14.52 -4.37
CA HIS A 17 19.83 14.79 -3.64
C HIS A 17 19.68 14.76 -2.11
N GLY A 18 18.45 14.58 -1.60
CA GLY A 18 18.18 14.47 -0.16
C GLY A 18 18.11 13.02 0.33
N PRO A 19 17.77 12.79 1.60
CA PRO A 19 17.47 11.46 2.12
C PRO A 19 16.35 10.79 1.31
N ASP A 20 16.49 9.52 0.91
CA ASP A 20 15.48 8.85 0.06
C ASP A 20 14.11 8.75 0.75
N VAL A 21 14.09 8.64 2.08
CA VAL A 21 12.86 8.63 2.88
C VAL A 21 12.05 9.92 2.72
N GLU A 22 12.73 11.05 2.47
CA GLU A 22 12.11 12.36 2.28
C GLU A 22 11.66 12.61 0.84
N ARG A 23 12.04 11.75 -0.11
CA ARG A 23 11.75 11.93 -1.53
C ARG A 23 10.24 12.00 -1.78
N PRO A 24 9.74 13.08 -2.41
CA PRO A 24 8.30 13.28 -2.60
C PRO A 24 7.78 12.52 -3.83
N LEU A 25 6.46 12.54 -3.98
CA LEU A 25 5.79 12.19 -5.23
C LEU A 25 6.23 13.14 -6.36
N SER A 26 6.24 12.63 -7.59
CA SER A 26 6.33 13.47 -8.79
C SER A 26 4.96 14.04 -9.17
N PRO A 27 4.85 14.94 -10.17
CA PRO A 27 3.55 15.40 -10.66
C PRO A 27 2.58 14.26 -11.02
N LEU A 28 3.05 13.28 -11.80
CA LEU A 28 2.30 12.05 -12.07
C LEU A 28 1.86 11.31 -10.79
N GLY A 29 2.73 11.27 -9.78
CA GLY A 29 2.41 10.59 -8.52
C GLY A 29 1.30 11.28 -7.74
N HIS A 30 1.25 12.62 -7.78
CA HIS A 30 0.15 13.38 -7.20
C HIS A 30 -1.17 13.10 -7.94
N GLU A 31 -1.16 13.04 -9.27
CA GLU A 31 -2.34 12.64 -10.05
C GLU A 31 -2.80 11.23 -9.67
N GLN A 32 -1.87 10.28 -9.54
CA GLN A 32 -2.15 8.92 -9.09
C GLN A 32 -2.75 8.86 -7.69
N ALA A 33 -2.22 9.68 -6.76
CA ALA A 33 -2.74 9.80 -5.40
C ALA A 33 -4.18 10.35 -5.39
N HIS A 34 -4.52 11.27 -6.30
CA HIS A 34 -5.91 11.72 -6.48
C HIS A 34 -6.80 10.62 -7.08
N GLY A 35 -6.30 9.85 -8.04
CA GLY A 35 -7.03 8.71 -8.62
C GLY A 35 -7.36 7.62 -7.60
N LEU A 36 -6.55 7.47 -6.55
CA LEU A 36 -6.81 6.56 -5.43
C LEU A 36 -8.15 6.85 -4.75
N VAL A 37 -8.55 8.12 -4.64
CA VAL A 37 -9.84 8.52 -4.06
C VAL A 37 -11.00 7.92 -4.84
N ALA A 38 -10.94 8.00 -6.18
CA ALA A 38 -11.95 7.43 -7.06
C ALA A 38 -11.95 5.90 -6.98
N ALA A 39 -10.77 5.28 -7.00
CA ALA A 39 -10.61 3.83 -6.91
C ALA A 39 -11.20 3.22 -5.63
N LEU A 40 -11.24 4.01 -4.54
CA LEU A 40 -11.74 3.59 -3.23
C LEU A 40 -13.08 4.23 -2.85
N SER A 41 -13.81 4.83 -3.81
CA SER A 41 -15.03 5.61 -3.56
C SER A 41 -16.15 4.81 -2.86
N GLY A 42 -16.31 3.52 -3.19
CA GLY A 42 -17.33 2.63 -2.60
C GLY A 42 -16.83 1.67 -1.52
N ILE A 43 -15.62 1.90 -1.00
CA ILE A 43 -14.99 1.02 -0.01
C ILE A 43 -15.06 1.71 1.34
N GLU A 44 -15.62 1.02 2.33
CA GLU A 44 -15.61 1.52 3.70
C GLU A 44 -14.21 1.38 4.28
N ILE A 45 -13.66 2.52 4.73
CA ILE A 45 -12.30 2.65 5.25
C ILE A 45 -12.37 3.35 6.59
N GLU A 46 -11.69 2.80 7.59
CA GLU A 46 -11.65 3.35 8.94
C GLU A 46 -10.25 3.80 9.34
N THR A 47 -9.22 3.17 8.79
CA THR A 47 -7.83 3.42 9.19
C THR A 47 -6.94 3.59 7.97
N LEU A 48 -6.07 4.61 8.01
CA LEU A 48 -5.02 4.84 7.02
C LEU A 48 -3.66 4.67 7.69
N LEU A 49 -2.90 3.66 7.27
CA LEU A 49 -1.54 3.40 7.74
C LEU A 49 -0.57 3.58 6.57
N SER A 50 0.57 4.20 6.84
CA SER A 50 1.57 4.50 5.83
C SER A 50 2.95 4.18 6.33
N SER A 51 3.83 3.72 5.44
CA SER A 51 5.26 3.80 5.75
C SER A 51 5.65 5.25 6.03
N PRO A 52 6.60 5.51 6.94
CA PRO A 52 7.05 6.88 7.26
C PRO A 52 7.61 7.69 6.07
N ALA A 53 7.97 7.04 4.95
CA ALA A 53 8.47 7.73 3.76
C ALA A 53 7.47 8.75 3.19
N THR A 54 7.97 9.95 2.83
CA THR A 54 7.18 11.08 2.33
C THR A 54 6.26 10.67 1.18
N ARG A 55 6.77 9.92 0.19
CA ARG A 55 6.00 9.41 -0.94
C ARG A 55 4.80 8.54 -0.54
N CYS A 56 4.92 7.70 0.50
CA CYS A 56 3.83 6.85 0.98
C CYS A 56 2.76 7.71 1.67
N ARG A 57 3.17 8.63 2.55
CA ARG A 57 2.26 9.57 3.21
C ARG A 57 1.51 10.42 2.18
N GLN A 58 2.23 11.00 1.23
CA GLN A 58 1.66 11.81 0.15
C GLN A 58 0.71 11.02 -0.77
N THR A 59 0.92 9.71 -0.94
CA THR A 59 -0.01 8.86 -1.72
C THR A 59 -1.38 8.78 -1.04
N LEU A 60 -1.43 8.76 0.29
CA LEU A 60 -2.67 8.67 1.04
C LEU A 60 -3.31 10.04 1.36
N LEU A 61 -2.57 11.15 1.24
CA LEU A 61 -3.06 12.49 1.61
C LEU A 61 -4.42 12.84 0.97
N PRO A 62 -4.64 12.67 -0.36
CA PRO A 62 -5.93 13.00 -0.96
C PRO A 62 -7.09 12.15 -0.40
N LEU A 63 -6.83 10.87 -0.14
CA LEU A 63 -7.81 9.96 0.45
C LEU A 63 -8.12 10.35 1.90
N ALA A 64 -7.10 10.65 2.69
CA ALA A 64 -7.24 11.13 4.07
C ALA A 64 -8.12 12.38 4.14
N GLN A 65 -7.88 13.36 3.27
CA GLN A 65 -8.69 14.57 3.17
C GLN A 65 -10.14 14.27 2.77
N ALA A 66 -10.35 13.44 1.74
CA ALA A 66 -11.68 13.08 1.26
C ALA A 66 -12.51 12.29 2.29
N ARG A 67 -11.85 11.52 3.16
CA ARG A 67 -12.50 10.69 4.19
C ARG A 67 -12.53 11.32 5.58
N GLY A 68 -11.81 12.42 5.80
CA GLY A 68 -11.64 13.02 7.12
C GLY A 68 -10.89 12.12 8.10
N LEU A 69 -9.99 11.27 7.60
CA LEU A 69 -9.23 10.30 8.40
C LEU A 69 -7.77 10.76 8.57
N PRO A 70 -7.17 10.57 9.76
CA PRO A 70 -5.73 10.79 9.94
C PRO A 70 -4.91 9.69 9.25
N ILE A 71 -3.66 10.00 8.92
CA ILE A 71 -2.68 9.02 8.45
C ILE A 71 -1.73 8.69 9.61
N HIS A 72 -1.69 7.41 9.97
CA HIS A 72 -0.79 6.87 10.99
C HIS A 72 0.46 6.32 10.33
N ASP A 73 1.63 6.65 10.88
CA ASP A 73 2.88 6.03 10.47
C ASP A 73 2.97 4.63 11.06
N GLU A 74 3.27 3.65 10.21
CA GLU A 74 3.46 2.24 10.57
C GLU A 74 4.86 1.81 10.11
N PRO A 75 5.82 1.67 11.04
CA PRO A 75 7.19 1.24 10.73
C PRO A 75 7.26 -0.11 10.00
N LEU A 76 6.31 -1.03 10.23
CA LEU A 76 6.25 -2.32 9.54
C LEU A 76 5.96 -2.21 8.03
N LEU A 77 5.58 -1.02 7.54
CA LEU A 77 5.39 -0.77 6.11
C LEU A 77 6.66 -0.21 5.41
N ALA A 78 7.75 0.04 6.14
CA ALA A 78 9.01 0.56 5.59
C ALA A 78 9.82 -0.54 4.85
N PRO A 79 10.72 -0.19 3.90
CA PRO A 79 11.38 -1.17 3.00
C PRO A 79 12.12 -2.34 3.67
N ASP A 80 12.54 -2.17 4.93
CA ASP A 80 13.37 -3.13 5.67
C ASP A 80 12.59 -3.88 6.77
N ALA A 81 11.27 -3.75 6.80
CA ALA A 81 10.44 -4.40 7.81
C ALA A 81 10.40 -5.94 7.64
N PRO A 82 10.37 -6.71 8.74
CA PRO A 82 10.25 -8.16 8.67
C PRO A 82 8.90 -8.59 8.07
N PRO A 83 8.88 -9.40 7.00
CA PRO A 83 7.64 -9.77 6.31
C PRO A 83 6.71 -10.65 7.15
N ASP A 84 7.24 -11.41 8.11
CA ASP A 84 6.47 -12.22 9.05
C ASP A 84 5.74 -11.37 10.10
N GLU A 85 6.39 -10.34 10.62
CA GLU A 85 5.75 -9.36 11.52
C GLU A 85 4.67 -8.56 10.79
N LEU A 86 4.95 -8.09 9.57
CA LEU A 86 3.95 -7.40 8.75
C LEU A 86 2.79 -8.32 8.40
N PHE A 87 3.05 -9.58 8.04
CA PHE A 87 1.99 -10.56 7.80
C PHE A 87 1.09 -10.72 9.04
N ALA A 88 1.68 -10.86 10.22
CA ALA A 88 0.92 -10.94 11.46
C ALA A 88 0.08 -9.68 11.69
N ALA A 89 0.64 -8.49 11.44
CA ALA A 89 -0.08 -7.22 11.58
C ALA A 89 -1.28 -7.10 10.63
N LEU A 90 -1.13 -7.50 9.36
CA LEU A 90 -2.21 -7.46 8.36
C LEU A 90 -3.37 -8.41 8.67
N HIS A 91 -3.17 -9.41 9.53
CA HIS A 91 -4.19 -10.40 9.91
C HIS A 91 -4.79 -10.15 11.30
N ARG A 92 -4.42 -9.06 11.96
CA ARG A 92 -5.07 -8.67 13.21
C ARG A 92 -6.50 -8.18 12.94
N PRO A 93 -7.43 -8.31 13.91
CA PRO A 93 -8.80 -7.83 13.74
C PRO A 93 -8.93 -6.34 13.41
N ASP A 94 -7.99 -5.52 13.88
CA ASP A 94 -7.94 -4.07 13.65
C ASP A 94 -7.40 -3.69 12.25
N ALA A 95 -6.94 -4.67 11.45
CA ALA A 95 -6.57 -4.46 10.06
C ALA A 95 -7.80 -4.44 9.12
N ASP A 96 -8.98 -4.86 9.58
CA ASP A 96 -10.20 -4.76 8.77
C ASP A 96 -10.49 -3.30 8.39
N ARG A 97 -10.88 -3.08 7.13
CA ARG A 97 -11.18 -1.74 6.57
C ARG A 97 -10.01 -0.76 6.69
N ALA A 98 -8.79 -1.27 6.81
CA ALA A 98 -7.57 -0.46 6.78
C ALA A 98 -6.99 -0.36 5.36
N VAL A 99 -6.37 0.77 5.07
CA VAL A 99 -5.51 0.98 3.89
C VAL A 99 -4.07 1.09 4.36
N PHE A 100 -3.20 0.24 3.83
CA PHE A 100 -1.77 0.24 4.12
C PHE A 100 -0.98 0.71 2.89
N CYS A 101 -0.26 1.83 2.98
CA CYS A 101 0.62 2.29 1.91
C CYS A 101 2.09 1.92 2.16
N THR A 102 2.68 1.19 1.22
CA THR A 102 4.03 0.62 1.33
C THR A 102 4.81 0.71 0.01
N HIS A 103 5.93 -0.01 -0.08
CA HIS A 103 6.89 -0.03 -1.18
C HIS A 103 6.77 -1.31 -2.00
N GLY A 104 7.40 -1.34 -3.19
CA GLY A 104 7.41 -2.56 -4.01
C GLY A 104 8.20 -3.69 -3.35
N GLU A 105 9.27 -3.32 -2.66
CA GLU A 105 10.18 -4.18 -1.90
C GLU A 105 9.42 -4.99 -0.84
N ILE A 106 8.53 -4.33 -0.09
CA ILE A 106 7.74 -4.99 0.95
C ILE A 106 6.66 -5.89 0.38
N LEU A 107 6.01 -5.49 -0.71
CA LEU A 107 5.05 -6.37 -1.39
C LEU A 107 5.71 -7.63 -1.94
N ASN A 108 6.94 -7.50 -2.47
CA ASN A 108 7.72 -8.64 -2.93
C ASN A 108 8.15 -9.54 -1.75
N ALA A 109 8.64 -8.95 -0.66
CA ALA A 109 9.03 -9.70 0.53
C ALA A 109 7.85 -10.46 1.17
N LEU A 110 6.66 -9.85 1.23
CA LEU A 110 5.41 -10.49 1.64
C LEU A 110 5.05 -11.65 0.73
N ALA A 111 5.16 -11.46 -0.59
CA ALA A 111 4.86 -12.50 -1.57
C ALA A 111 5.80 -13.71 -1.43
N GLU A 112 7.10 -13.46 -1.29
CA GLU A 112 8.12 -14.49 -1.08
C GLU A 112 7.90 -15.24 0.24
N PHE A 113 7.59 -14.51 1.31
CA PHE A 113 7.24 -15.08 2.60
C PHE A 113 6.02 -16.01 2.48
N ALA A 114 4.92 -15.54 1.88
CA ALA A 114 3.73 -16.35 1.68
C ALA A 114 3.99 -17.59 0.82
N GLN A 115 4.73 -17.44 -0.28
CA GLN A 115 5.09 -18.54 -1.16
C GLN A 115 5.88 -19.63 -0.41
N SER A 116 6.88 -19.23 0.40
CA SER A 116 7.70 -20.16 1.17
C SER A 116 6.92 -20.97 2.21
N ARG A 117 5.75 -20.46 2.63
CA ARG A 117 4.87 -21.04 3.65
C ARG A 117 3.60 -21.68 3.07
N GLY A 118 3.38 -21.58 1.76
CA GLY A 118 2.14 -22.03 1.11
C GLY A 118 0.90 -21.22 1.55
N ILE A 119 1.08 -19.97 1.95
CA ILE A 119 -0.01 -19.08 2.38
C ILE A 119 -0.64 -18.44 1.13
N PRO A 120 -1.93 -18.67 0.85
CA PRO A 120 -2.63 -18.01 -0.25
C PRO A 120 -3.07 -16.59 0.14
N GLY A 121 -3.45 -15.79 -0.86
CA GLY A 121 -4.19 -14.55 -0.60
C GLY A 121 -3.35 -13.33 -0.24
N LEU A 122 -2.08 -13.30 -0.64
CA LEU A 122 -1.26 -12.09 -0.68
C LEU A 122 -0.92 -11.69 -2.11
N PRO A 123 -0.64 -10.40 -2.39
CA PRO A 123 -0.22 -9.94 -3.70
C PRO A 123 0.99 -10.72 -4.24
N PRO A 124 1.02 -11.08 -5.53
CA PRO A 124 2.18 -11.75 -6.12
C PRO A 124 3.38 -10.82 -6.30
N SER A 125 4.58 -11.39 -6.22
CA SER A 125 5.84 -10.67 -6.40
C SER A 125 5.93 -10.04 -7.80
N GLY A 126 6.44 -8.81 -7.88
CA GLY A 126 6.67 -8.09 -9.14
C GLY A 126 5.42 -7.59 -9.87
N ALA A 127 4.21 -7.86 -9.36
CA ALA A 127 2.96 -7.55 -10.06
C ALA A 127 2.40 -6.14 -9.77
N THR A 128 2.88 -5.47 -8.72
CA THR A 128 2.26 -4.21 -8.26
C THR A 128 2.95 -3.00 -8.86
N ALA A 129 2.28 -2.30 -9.78
CA ALA A 129 2.75 -1.02 -10.30
C ALA A 129 2.79 0.06 -9.21
N LYS A 130 3.59 1.12 -9.38
CA LYS A 130 3.54 2.29 -8.48
C LYS A 130 2.13 2.89 -8.52
N GLY A 131 1.54 3.16 -7.36
CA GLY A 131 0.13 3.58 -7.24
C GLY A 131 -0.89 2.46 -7.44
N GLY A 132 -0.44 1.22 -7.62
CA GLY A 132 -1.30 0.05 -7.73
C GLY A 132 -1.90 -0.36 -6.38
N VAL A 133 -3.10 -0.94 -6.44
CA VAL A 133 -3.93 -1.24 -5.27
C VAL A 133 -4.35 -2.70 -5.29
N TRP A 134 -4.18 -3.38 -4.15
CA TRP A 134 -4.71 -4.72 -3.92
C TRP A 134 -5.78 -4.68 -2.84
N PHE A 135 -6.92 -5.29 -3.13
CA PHE A 135 -7.94 -5.62 -2.15
C PHE A 135 -7.69 -7.04 -1.69
N VAL A 136 -7.61 -7.23 -0.38
CA VAL A 136 -7.38 -8.53 0.24
C VAL A 136 -8.57 -8.84 1.15
N ASP A 137 -9.35 -9.84 0.79
CA ASP A 137 -10.47 -10.31 1.58
C ASP A 137 -10.13 -11.65 2.24
N CYS A 138 -9.83 -11.58 3.55
CA CYS A 138 -9.50 -12.72 4.40
C CYS A 138 -10.75 -13.39 5.03
N GLY A 139 -11.89 -13.40 4.34
CA GLY A 139 -13.17 -13.96 4.84
C GLY A 139 -13.07 -15.35 5.50
N ALA A 140 -14.18 -15.85 6.06
CA ALA A 140 -14.22 -16.99 6.97
C ALA A 140 -13.76 -18.37 6.41
N GLY A 141 -13.23 -18.45 5.19
CA GLY A 141 -12.66 -19.66 4.61
C GLY A 141 -11.57 -19.39 3.58
N PRO A 142 -10.56 -20.27 3.46
CA PRO A 142 -9.52 -20.17 2.43
C PRO A 142 -10.01 -20.63 1.04
N PRO A 143 -9.42 -20.10 -0.05
CA PRO A 143 -8.39 -19.05 -0.07
C PRO A 143 -8.99 -17.63 0.00
N PRO A 144 -8.23 -16.63 0.51
CA PRO A 144 -8.62 -15.23 0.47
C PRO A 144 -8.84 -14.73 -0.95
N ALA A 145 -9.78 -13.81 -1.15
CA ALA A 145 -10.01 -13.20 -2.46
C ALA A 145 -9.06 -12.00 -2.66
N LEU A 146 -8.40 -11.98 -3.81
CA LEU A 146 -7.52 -10.89 -4.23
C LEU A 146 -8.09 -10.18 -5.45
N ARG A 147 -8.10 -8.84 -5.40
CA ARG A 147 -8.42 -8.01 -6.57
C ARG A 147 -7.37 -6.94 -6.74
N TYR A 148 -6.87 -6.76 -7.96
CA TYR A 148 -5.91 -5.71 -8.29
C TYR A 148 -6.59 -4.58 -9.06
N LEU A 149 -6.21 -3.34 -8.75
CA LEU A 149 -6.47 -2.16 -9.58
C LEU A 149 -5.15 -1.48 -9.93
N ALA A 150 -4.97 -1.21 -11.22
CA ALA A 150 -3.85 -0.41 -11.72
C ALA A 150 -3.96 1.06 -11.26
N PRO A 151 -2.84 1.81 -11.19
CA PRO A 151 -2.87 3.24 -10.89
C PRO A 151 -3.71 4.02 -11.90
N ILE A 152 -4.32 5.11 -11.45
CA ILE A 152 -5.11 6.03 -12.27
C ILE A 152 -4.55 7.44 -12.08
N PRO A 153 -3.93 8.07 -13.10
CA PRO A 153 -3.64 7.51 -14.42
C PRO A 153 -2.53 6.44 -14.37
N THR A 154 -2.53 5.58 -15.37
CA THR A 154 -1.38 4.71 -15.67
C THR A 154 -0.21 5.55 -16.16
N GLY A 155 1.01 5.18 -15.82
CA GLY A 155 2.22 5.84 -16.27
C GLY A 155 3.35 4.86 -16.56
#